data_AF-A0A5N8ACY7-F1
#
_entry.id   AF-A0A5N8ACY7-F1
#
_cell.length_a   1.000
_cell.length_b   1.000
_cell.length_c   1.000
_cell.angle_alpha   90.00
_cell.angle_beta   90.00
_cell.angle_gamma   90.00
#
_symmetry.space_group_name_H-M   'P 1'
#
loop_
_entity.id
_entity.type
_entity.pdbx_description
1 polymer ?
#
loop_
_entity_poly.entity_id
_entity_poly.type
_entity_poly.pdbx_seq_one_letter_code
_entity_poly.pdbx_strand_id
1 'polypeptide(L)'
;MTHVHDFGKQRFRAMIEKTSEARPRLPLVHSTDSYVLEDLLTAGQLEPQPCKVFSEKLTYLFYGRPAFRPNNDAEPTSLSHYFPVCLIFKPDWAAAIKRIYPFDSGAFAEGFYQSYLHKAMKLADFGLEPHAATPGKLIDCFFGSVPAYLLGRPIATPEFDPSEFEASSYHALINAREGNAIDSRGSGVEIQTDTSLPLAEAVSAVILPSTFADGSTGETLQALDIAPLPYRVTARSRPSEYMSMITDICFNYYIHMNLITKDDL
;
A
#
# COMPACT_ATOMS: atom_id res chain seq x y z
N MET A 1 23.72 -0.91 -3.13
CA MET A 1 24.11 -2.11 -3.91
C MET A 1 22.85 -2.62 -4.60
N THR A 2 22.95 -3.08 -5.85
CA THR A 2 21.82 -3.65 -6.60
C THR A 2 21.54 -5.08 -6.13
N HIS A 3 20.29 -5.40 -5.81
CA HIS A 3 19.80 -6.69 -5.33
C HIS A 3 19.42 -7.64 -6.49
N VAL A 4 19.37 -8.96 -6.27
CA VAL A 4 18.97 -9.93 -7.31
C VAL A 4 17.56 -9.67 -7.85
N HIS A 5 16.69 -9.11 -7.02
CA HIS A 5 15.32 -8.72 -7.41
C HIS A 5 15.24 -7.41 -8.22
N ASP A 6 16.38 -6.77 -8.50
CA ASP A 6 16.47 -5.60 -9.38
C ASP A 6 16.67 -5.99 -10.85
N PHE A 7 17.02 -7.26 -11.11
CA PHE A 7 17.38 -7.77 -12.44
C PHE A 7 16.37 -8.79 -12.95
N GLY A 8 15.28 -8.29 -13.54
CA GLY A 8 14.28 -9.10 -14.23
C GLY A 8 14.17 -8.78 -15.72
N LYS A 9 13.21 -9.42 -16.37
CA LYS A 9 12.76 -9.03 -17.70
C LYS A 9 12.24 -7.59 -17.66
N GLN A 10 12.55 -6.82 -18.70
CA GLN A 10 12.23 -5.39 -18.75
C GLN A 10 10.92 -5.07 -19.49
N ARG A 11 10.24 -6.07 -20.06
CA ARG A 11 9.01 -5.87 -20.86
C ARG A 11 7.95 -5.09 -20.09
N PHE A 12 7.59 -5.59 -18.90
CA PHE A 12 6.59 -4.96 -18.07
C PHE A 12 6.94 -3.51 -17.73
N ARG A 13 8.16 -3.28 -17.22
CA ARG A 13 8.67 -1.93 -16.93
C ARG A 13 8.57 -1.01 -18.14
N ALA A 14 9.11 -1.44 -19.29
CA ALA A 14 9.14 -0.64 -20.51
C ALA A 14 7.73 -0.35 -21.06
N MET A 15 6.76 -1.25 -20.84
CA MET A 15 5.36 -1.02 -21.16
C MET A 15 4.77 0.09 -20.27
N ILE A 16 4.94 -0.01 -18.95
CA ILE A 16 4.44 1.01 -18.00
C ILE A 16 5.07 2.37 -18.24
N GLU A 17 6.37 2.43 -18.54
CA GLU A 17 7.07 3.70 -18.76
C GLU A 17 6.50 4.51 -19.93
N LYS A 18 5.89 3.85 -20.93
CA LYS A 18 5.28 4.50 -22.10
C LYS A 18 3.86 5.02 -21.84
N THR A 19 3.23 4.61 -20.75
CA THR A 19 1.86 5.00 -20.42
C THR A 19 1.79 6.42 -19.84
N SER A 20 0.66 7.11 -20.07
CA SER A 20 0.31 8.34 -19.37
C SER A 20 0.19 8.11 -17.85
N GLU A 21 0.45 9.15 -17.07
CA GLU A 21 0.26 9.10 -15.63
C GLU A 21 -1.18 9.45 -15.27
N ALA A 22 -1.93 8.52 -14.65
CA ALA A 22 -3.21 8.83 -14.05
C ALA A 22 -3.05 9.83 -12.90
N ARG A 23 -3.95 10.80 -12.83
CA ARG A 23 -3.95 11.89 -11.84
C ARG A 23 -5.25 11.91 -11.03
N PRO A 24 -5.23 12.49 -9.81
CA PRO A 24 -4.07 13.09 -9.13
C PRO A 24 -3.13 12.06 -8.50
N ARG A 25 -1.99 12.53 -7.96
CA ARG A 25 -1.12 11.66 -7.17
C ARG A 25 -1.73 11.41 -5.80
N LEU A 26 -1.69 10.15 -5.37
CA LEU A 26 -2.20 9.74 -4.07
C LEU A 26 -1.08 9.74 -3.01
N PRO A 27 -1.44 9.93 -1.73
CA PRO A 27 -0.58 9.63 -0.59
C PRO A 27 -0.02 8.21 -0.62
N LEU A 28 1.13 8.03 0.01
CA LEU A 28 1.54 6.71 0.45
C LEU A 28 0.86 6.39 1.77
N VAL A 29 0.67 5.10 2.04
CA VAL A 29 0.16 4.63 3.32
C VAL A 29 1.02 3.50 3.88
N HIS A 30 1.13 3.47 5.20
CA HIS A 30 1.80 2.40 5.94
C HIS A 30 0.85 1.87 7.01
N SER A 31 0.55 0.58 6.97
CA SER A 31 -0.27 -0.06 8.00
C SER A 31 0.62 -0.77 9.02
N THR A 32 0.33 -0.57 10.31
CA THR A 32 0.97 -1.22 11.45
C THR A 32 -0.06 -1.45 12.55
N ASP A 33 0.31 -1.81 13.78
CA ASP A 33 -0.61 -1.84 14.91
C ASP A 33 -0.37 -0.71 15.91
N SER A 34 -1.30 -0.55 16.86
CA SER A 34 -1.22 0.55 17.82
C SER A 34 -0.07 0.39 18.82
N TYR A 35 0.42 -0.84 19.05
CA TYR A 35 1.61 -1.05 19.88
C TYR A 35 2.85 -0.47 19.19
N VAL A 36 3.05 -0.79 17.92
CA VAL A 36 4.18 -0.28 17.13
C VAL A 36 4.06 1.23 16.89
N LEU A 37 2.85 1.79 16.77
CA LEU A 37 2.67 3.25 16.65
C LEU A 37 3.33 4.01 17.81
N GLU A 38 3.21 3.52 19.05
CA GLU A 38 3.84 4.16 20.22
C GLU A 38 5.37 4.17 20.12
N ASP A 39 5.96 3.07 19.64
CA ASP A 39 7.41 2.99 19.40
C ASP A 39 7.84 4.00 18.33
N LEU A 40 7.05 4.13 17.25
CA LEU A 40 7.31 5.10 16.19
C LEU A 40 7.21 6.55 16.68
N LEU A 41 6.20 6.88 17.48
CA LEU A 41 6.03 8.21 18.06
C LEU A 41 7.16 8.55 19.02
N THR A 42 7.59 7.58 19.83
CA THR A 42 8.74 7.74 20.74
C THR A 42 10.05 7.97 19.98
N ALA A 43 10.26 7.24 18.88
CA ALA A 43 11.43 7.42 18.02
C ALA A 43 11.36 8.69 17.15
N GLY A 44 10.15 9.20 16.88
CA GLY A 44 9.90 10.35 16.00
C GLY A 44 10.05 10.04 14.51
N GLN A 45 10.30 8.78 14.12
CA GLN A 45 10.58 8.39 12.75
C GLN A 45 10.21 6.94 12.47
N LEU A 46 9.91 6.64 11.20
CA LEU A 46 9.71 5.29 10.68
C LEU A 46 11.02 4.74 10.09
N GLU A 47 11.63 3.80 10.80
CA GLU A 47 12.91 3.18 10.43
C GLU A 47 12.74 1.96 9.52
N PRO A 48 13.57 1.84 8.45
CA PRO A 48 13.67 0.62 7.66
C PRO A 48 14.01 -0.61 8.51
N GLN A 49 13.21 -1.68 8.35
CA GLN A 49 13.35 -2.92 9.11
C GLN A 49 13.96 -4.05 8.27
N PRO A 50 14.68 -5.00 8.88
CA PRO A 50 15.23 -6.15 8.15
C PRO A 50 14.14 -6.94 7.41
N CYS A 51 14.29 -7.05 6.09
CA CYS A 51 13.40 -7.79 5.23
C CYS A 51 13.99 -9.17 4.86
N LYS A 52 13.17 -10.23 4.94
CA LYS A 52 13.56 -11.59 4.53
C LYS A 52 13.63 -11.78 3.01
N VAL A 53 12.77 -11.09 2.25
CA VAL A 53 12.70 -11.20 0.78
C VAL A 53 13.93 -10.57 0.12
N PHE A 54 14.34 -9.39 0.59
CA PHE A 54 15.43 -8.61 -0.01
C PHE A 54 16.73 -8.67 0.79
N SER A 55 16.74 -9.25 1.99
CA SER A 55 17.91 -9.25 2.89
C SER A 55 18.50 -7.85 3.12
N GLU A 56 17.65 -6.83 3.08
CA GLU A 56 17.96 -5.41 3.23
C GLU A 56 17.07 -4.82 4.32
N LYS A 57 17.45 -3.65 4.87
CA LYS A 57 16.53 -2.88 5.71
C LYS A 57 15.62 -2.05 4.81
N LEU A 58 14.31 -2.28 4.91
CA LEU A 58 13.29 -1.65 4.06
C LEU A 58 12.07 -1.24 4.88
N THR A 59 11.45 -0.14 4.45
CA THR A 59 10.10 0.25 4.83
C THR A 59 9.17 0.01 3.66
N TYR A 60 8.04 -0.64 3.93
CA TYR A 60 7.01 -0.96 2.95
C TYR A 60 5.86 0.04 3.04
N LEU A 61 5.55 0.64 1.91
CA LEU A 61 4.48 1.61 1.74
C LEU A 61 3.57 1.16 0.60
N PHE A 62 2.30 1.52 0.64
CA PHE A 62 1.37 1.28 -0.45
C PHE A 62 0.86 2.60 -1.02
N TYR A 63 0.71 2.65 -2.34
CA TYR A 63 0.21 3.84 -3.02
C TYR A 63 -1.32 3.92 -2.87
N GLY A 64 -1.80 4.89 -2.11
CA GLY A 64 -3.21 5.25 -1.98
C GLY A 64 -4.10 4.27 -1.21
N ARG A 65 -3.74 2.99 -1.09
CA ARG A 65 -4.63 1.95 -0.53
C ARG A 65 -4.00 1.30 0.70
N PRO A 66 -4.70 1.20 1.84
CA PRO A 66 -4.20 0.51 3.04
C PRO A 66 -4.23 -1.01 2.85
N ALA A 67 -3.40 -1.52 1.95
CA ALA A 67 -3.48 -2.90 1.46
C ALA A 67 -2.86 -3.90 2.45
N PHE A 68 -1.85 -3.48 3.23
CA PHE A 68 -1.23 -4.34 4.23
C PHE A 68 -2.12 -4.54 5.45
N ARG A 69 -2.14 -5.79 5.96
CA ARG A 69 -3.04 -6.22 7.03
C ARG A 69 -2.28 -6.69 8.28
N PRO A 70 -2.01 -5.80 9.24
CA PRO A 70 -1.34 -6.19 10.47
C PRO A 70 -2.28 -7.06 11.31
N ASN A 71 -1.71 -8.10 11.93
CA ASN A 71 -2.44 -9.03 12.80
C ASN A 71 -3.67 -9.68 12.11
N ASN A 72 -3.60 -9.93 10.79
CA ASN A 72 -4.73 -10.45 10.00
C ASN A 72 -5.27 -11.79 10.52
N ASP A 73 -4.36 -12.66 10.97
CA ASP A 73 -4.66 -14.01 11.45
C ASP A 73 -4.82 -14.06 12.98
N ALA A 74 -4.91 -12.91 13.64
CA ALA A 74 -5.07 -12.84 15.09
C ALA A 74 -6.47 -13.32 15.54
N GLU A 75 -6.51 -13.93 16.72
CA GLU A 75 -7.74 -14.30 17.40
C GLU A 75 -8.50 -13.08 17.93
N PRO A 76 -9.82 -13.19 18.17
CA PRO A 76 -10.61 -12.09 18.71
C PRO A 76 -10.02 -11.64 20.05
N THR A 77 -9.84 -10.32 20.19
CA THR A 77 -9.17 -9.75 21.35
C THR A 77 -9.89 -8.51 21.86
N SER A 78 -9.70 -8.22 23.14
CA SER A 78 -10.12 -6.95 23.75
C SER A 78 -8.92 -6.02 23.98
N LEU A 79 -7.72 -6.43 23.55
CA LEU A 79 -6.50 -5.64 23.69
C LEU A 79 -6.39 -4.68 22.51
N SER A 80 -6.75 -3.41 22.73
CA SER A 80 -6.76 -2.37 21.68
C SER A 80 -5.42 -2.21 20.95
N HIS A 81 -4.30 -2.59 21.58
CA HIS A 81 -2.98 -2.44 20.97
C HIS A 81 -2.70 -3.37 19.78
N TYR A 82 -3.49 -4.43 19.59
CA TYR A 82 -3.40 -5.32 18.41
C TYR A 82 -4.10 -4.76 17.17
N PHE A 83 -4.91 -3.71 17.33
CA PHE A 83 -5.75 -3.21 16.26
C PHE A 83 -4.97 -2.35 15.27
N PRO A 84 -5.34 -2.42 13.97
CA PRO A 84 -4.62 -1.79 12.88
C PRO A 84 -4.59 -0.28 13.00
N VAL A 85 -3.44 0.29 12.64
CA VAL A 85 -3.20 1.71 12.46
C VAL A 85 -2.75 1.91 11.03
N CYS A 86 -3.15 3.02 10.42
CA CYS A 86 -2.70 3.41 9.09
C CYS A 86 -2.15 4.83 9.07
N LEU A 87 -0.86 4.98 8.78
CA LEU A 87 -0.21 6.27 8.56
C LEU A 87 -0.46 6.69 7.11
N ILE A 88 -0.91 7.92 6.91
CA ILE A 88 -1.08 8.56 5.60
C ILE A 88 0.03 9.59 5.41
N PHE A 89 0.81 9.46 4.35
CA PHE A 89 1.97 10.29 4.08
C PHE A 89 1.61 11.50 3.21
N LYS A 90 2.35 12.60 3.38
CA LYS A 90 2.27 13.76 2.50
C LYS A 90 2.65 13.34 1.06
N PRO A 91 2.06 13.96 0.02
CA PRO A 91 2.22 13.53 -1.38
C PRO A 91 3.61 13.79 -1.99
N ASP A 92 4.56 14.37 -1.23
CA ASP A 92 5.94 14.65 -1.68
C ASP A 92 6.94 13.57 -1.24
N TRP A 93 6.63 12.32 -1.56
CA TRP A 93 7.39 11.12 -1.17
C TRP A 93 8.44 10.69 -2.22
N ALA A 94 8.62 11.47 -3.28
CA ALA A 94 9.40 11.09 -4.46
C ALA A 94 10.88 10.78 -4.15
N ALA A 95 11.47 11.47 -3.17
CA ALA A 95 12.89 11.34 -2.82
C ALA A 95 13.24 10.01 -2.13
N ALA A 96 12.24 9.26 -1.64
CA ALA A 96 12.46 8.06 -0.84
C ALA A 96 12.32 6.75 -1.63
N ILE A 97 12.00 6.78 -2.92
CA ILE A 97 11.65 5.56 -3.66
C ILE A 97 12.90 4.74 -3.99
N LYS A 98 12.97 3.53 -3.43
CA LYS A 98 13.98 2.52 -3.79
C LYS A 98 13.44 1.55 -4.84
N ARG A 99 12.24 1.01 -4.65
CA ARG A 99 11.59 0.06 -5.56
C ARG A 99 10.10 0.29 -5.63
N ILE A 100 9.52 -0.10 -6.76
CA ILE A 100 8.07 -0.12 -6.97
C ILE A 100 7.70 -1.48 -7.56
N TYR A 101 6.68 -2.12 -6.97
CA TYR A 101 6.06 -3.34 -7.47
C TYR A 101 4.55 -3.13 -7.64
N PRO A 102 3.92 -3.79 -8.62
CA PRO A 102 2.49 -3.61 -8.90
C PRO A 102 1.57 -4.35 -7.90
N PHE A 103 2.15 -5.04 -6.92
CA PHE A 103 1.51 -5.83 -5.87
C PHE A 103 2.44 -5.96 -4.65
N ASP A 104 1.94 -6.55 -3.57
CA ASP A 104 2.71 -6.92 -2.37
C ASP A 104 3.80 -7.96 -2.70
N SER A 105 5.07 -7.55 -2.57
CA SER A 105 6.22 -8.39 -2.91
C SER A 105 6.45 -9.53 -1.92
N GLY A 106 6.00 -9.37 -0.67
CA GLY A 106 5.99 -10.44 0.32
C GLY A 106 4.99 -11.52 -0.04
N ALA A 107 3.77 -11.14 -0.45
CA ALA A 107 2.75 -12.07 -0.92
C ALA A 107 3.18 -12.85 -2.18
N PHE A 108 3.94 -12.20 -3.08
CA PHE A 108 4.57 -12.89 -4.20
C PHE A 108 5.56 -13.96 -3.72
N ALA A 109 6.45 -13.60 -2.79
CA ALA A 109 7.49 -14.50 -2.27
C ALA A 109 6.91 -15.72 -1.54
N GLU A 110 5.78 -15.55 -0.84
CA GLU A 110 5.03 -16.63 -0.17
C GLU A 110 4.17 -17.46 -1.14
N GLY A 111 4.16 -17.12 -2.45
CA GLY A 111 3.50 -17.91 -3.48
C GLY A 111 1.99 -17.67 -3.64
N PHE A 112 1.42 -16.63 -3.02
CA PHE A 112 -0.02 -16.35 -3.09
C PHE A 112 -0.54 -16.04 -4.50
N TYR A 113 0.35 -15.68 -5.43
CA TYR A 113 -0.03 -15.31 -6.80
C TYR A 113 0.26 -16.40 -7.84
N GLN A 114 0.76 -17.58 -7.45
CA GLN A 114 1.24 -18.61 -8.39
C GLN A 114 0.20 -19.08 -9.41
N SER A 115 -1.09 -19.06 -9.09
CA SER A 115 -2.17 -19.44 -10.01
C SER A 115 -2.32 -18.51 -11.23
N TYR A 116 -1.74 -17.30 -11.18
CA TYR A 116 -1.84 -16.27 -12.23
C TYR A 116 -0.51 -16.05 -12.97
N LEU A 117 0.55 -16.69 -12.48
CA LEU A 117 1.92 -16.45 -12.94
C LEU A 117 2.44 -17.68 -13.67
N HIS A 118 3.21 -17.45 -14.73
CA HIS A 118 4.00 -18.53 -15.31
C HIS A 118 5.09 -18.96 -14.31
N LYS A 119 5.31 -20.27 -14.14
CA LYS A 119 6.26 -20.86 -13.18
C LYS A 119 7.72 -20.36 -13.25
N ALA A 120 8.11 -19.74 -14.38
CA ALA A 120 9.45 -19.19 -14.58
C ALA A 120 9.56 -17.68 -14.31
N MET A 121 8.42 -17.00 -14.09
CA MET A 121 8.40 -15.59 -13.71
C MET A 121 9.00 -15.42 -12.32
N LYS A 122 9.74 -14.34 -12.13
CA LYS A 122 10.38 -13.95 -10.88
C LYS A 122 9.87 -12.58 -10.46
N LEU A 123 9.96 -12.29 -9.16
CA LEU A 123 9.58 -10.97 -8.62
C LEU A 123 10.23 -9.82 -9.40
N ALA A 124 11.50 -9.98 -9.79
CA ALA A 124 12.26 -9.00 -10.55
C ALA A 124 11.62 -8.62 -11.90
N ASP A 125 10.86 -9.54 -12.52
CA ASP A 125 10.21 -9.32 -13.82
C ASP A 125 9.05 -8.30 -13.71
N PHE A 126 8.57 -8.05 -12.48
CA PHE A 126 7.53 -7.09 -12.16
C PHE A 126 8.07 -5.78 -11.56
N GLY A 127 9.39 -5.64 -11.41
CA GLY A 127 10.00 -4.43 -10.85
C GLY A 127 9.83 -3.24 -11.79
N LEU A 128 9.14 -2.20 -11.33
CA LEU A 128 8.88 -0.99 -12.11
C LEU A 128 9.96 0.08 -11.91
N GLU A 129 9.91 1.13 -12.73
CA GLU A 129 10.83 2.26 -12.63
C GLU A 129 10.63 3.01 -11.30
N PRO A 130 11.66 3.21 -10.46
CA PRO A 130 11.55 3.86 -9.15
C PRO A 130 11.38 5.38 -9.27
N HIS A 131 10.21 5.79 -9.75
CA HIS A 131 9.89 7.19 -10.04
C HIS A 131 8.47 7.53 -9.56
N ALA A 132 8.26 8.75 -9.07
CA ALA A 132 6.99 9.15 -8.45
C ALA A 132 5.77 9.11 -9.39
N ALA A 133 5.99 9.18 -10.70
CA ALA A 133 4.93 9.04 -11.71
C ALA A 133 4.52 7.59 -11.98
N THR A 134 5.38 6.61 -11.66
CA THR A 134 5.20 5.21 -12.04
C THR A 134 3.91 4.59 -11.51
N PRO A 135 3.48 4.82 -10.25
CA PRO A 135 2.19 4.30 -9.78
C PRO A 135 1.01 4.81 -10.62
N GLY A 136 1.00 6.10 -10.96
CA GLY A 136 -0.02 6.67 -11.83
C GLY A 136 -0.01 6.08 -13.23
N LYS A 137 1.16 5.75 -13.79
CA LYS A 137 1.28 5.07 -15.08
C LYS A 137 0.72 3.64 -15.07
N LEU A 138 1.00 2.90 -14.01
CA LEU A 138 0.41 1.57 -13.83
C LEU A 138 -1.12 1.67 -13.69
N ILE A 139 -1.60 2.65 -12.93
CA ILE A 139 -3.04 2.89 -12.75
C ILE A 139 -3.72 3.19 -14.07
N ASP A 140 -3.16 4.10 -14.88
CA ASP A 140 -3.70 4.42 -16.20
C ASP A 140 -3.77 3.17 -17.09
N CYS A 141 -2.71 2.35 -17.08
CA CYS A 141 -2.60 1.15 -17.89
C CYS A 141 -3.62 0.06 -17.52
N PHE A 142 -3.87 -0.17 -16.23
CA PHE A 142 -4.64 -1.32 -15.76
C PHE A 142 -6.03 -0.99 -15.20
N PHE A 143 -6.26 0.25 -14.77
CA PHE A 143 -7.50 0.70 -14.14
C PHE A 143 -8.13 1.88 -14.89
N GLY A 144 -7.35 2.63 -15.67
CA GLY A 144 -7.79 3.78 -16.45
C GLY A 144 -8.03 5.05 -15.64
N SER A 145 -8.20 4.96 -14.32
CA SER A 145 -8.38 6.12 -13.45
C SER A 145 -8.01 5.83 -12.00
N VAL A 146 -7.69 6.89 -11.25
CA VAL A 146 -7.45 6.83 -9.80
C VAL A 146 -8.66 6.27 -9.04
N PRO A 147 -9.91 6.73 -9.26
CA PRO A 147 -11.10 6.13 -8.65
C PRO A 147 -11.23 4.63 -8.90
N ALA A 148 -11.06 4.19 -10.15
CA ALA A 148 -11.13 2.78 -10.50
C ALA A 148 -10.07 1.94 -9.77
N TYR A 149 -8.86 2.46 -9.61
CA TYR A 149 -7.81 1.83 -8.82
C TYR A 149 -8.16 1.72 -7.33
N LEU A 150 -8.63 2.81 -6.72
CA LEU A 150 -9.02 2.81 -5.31
C LEU A 150 -10.11 1.77 -5.02
N LEU A 151 -11.06 1.63 -5.94
CA LEU A 151 -12.17 0.69 -5.86
C LEU A 151 -11.82 -0.73 -6.32
N GLY A 152 -10.57 -0.99 -6.75
CA GLY A 152 -10.15 -2.30 -7.24
C GLY A 152 -10.91 -2.76 -8.49
N ARG A 153 -11.22 -1.83 -9.40
CA ARG A 153 -11.97 -2.08 -10.64
C ARG A 153 -11.02 -1.96 -11.84
N PRO A 154 -10.24 -3.00 -12.17
CA PRO A 154 -9.38 -2.96 -13.35
C PRO A 154 -10.20 -2.91 -14.64
N ILE A 155 -9.55 -2.49 -15.74
CA ILE A 155 -10.09 -2.56 -17.10
C ILE A 155 -10.40 -4.03 -17.40
N ALA A 156 -11.63 -4.34 -17.81
CA ALA A 156 -12.08 -5.72 -17.97
C ALA A 156 -11.32 -6.48 -19.08
N THR A 157 -11.05 -5.80 -20.18
CA THR A 157 -10.42 -6.38 -21.39
C THR A 157 -9.37 -5.41 -21.94
N PRO A 158 -8.16 -5.37 -21.35
CA PRO A 158 -7.10 -4.53 -21.86
C PRO A 158 -6.59 -5.08 -23.20
N GLU A 159 -6.15 -4.18 -24.08
CA GLU A 159 -5.49 -4.53 -25.34
C GLU A 159 -3.98 -4.56 -25.12
N PHE A 160 -3.44 -5.72 -24.79
CA PHE A 160 -2.00 -5.95 -24.73
C PHE A 160 -1.52 -6.74 -25.94
N ASP A 161 -0.29 -6.49 -26.38
CA ASP A 161 0.37 -7.39 -27.31
C ASP A 161 0.50 -8.79 -26.65
N PRO A 162 0.22 -9.90 -27.34
CA PRO A 162 0.29 -11.25 -26.77
C PRO A 162 1.65 -11.65 -26.17
N SER A 163 2.73 -10.92 -26.52
CA SER A 163 4.06 -11.13 -25.95
C SER A 163 4.31 -10.38 -24.63
N GLU A 164 3.38 -9.55 -24.18
CA GLU A 164 3.41 -8.88 -22.87
C GLU A 164 2.94 -9.83 -21.77
N PHE A 165 3.74 -10.87 -21.52
CA PHE A 165 3.39 -11.97 -20.61
C PHE A 165 3.16 -11.50 -19.18
N GLU A 166 4.06 -10.65 -18.65
CA GLU A 166 3.94 -10.10 -17.31
C GLU A 166 2.70 -9.21 -17.15
N ALA A 167 2.38 -8.41 -18.16
CA ALA A 167 1.18 -7.57 -18.17
C ALA A 167 -0.09 -8.43 -18.14
N SER A 168 -0.14 -9.47 -18.96
CA SER A 168 -1.25 -10.42 -19.01
C SER A 168 -1.42 -11.16 -17.67
N SER A 169 -0.32 -11.61 -17.06
CA SER A 169 -0.33 -12.24 -15.75
C SER A 169 -0.76 -11.29 -14.63
N TYR A 170 -0.29 -10.05 -14.64
CA TYR A 170 -0.72 -9.04 -13.66
C TYR A 170 -2.20 -8.70 -13.83
N HIS A 171 -2.68 -8.54 -15.07
CA HIS A 171 -4.11 -8.34 -15.33
C HIS A 171 -4.96 -9.49 -14.83
N ALA A 172 -4.55 -10.73 -15.11
CA ALA A 172 -5.23 -11.91 -14.60
C ALA A 172 -5.30 -11.92 -13.07
N LEU A 173 -4.21 -11.53 -12.40
CA LEU A 173 -4.15 -11.41 -10.94
C LEU A 173 -5.14 -10.36 -10.39
N ILE A 174 -5.14 -9.14 -10.93
CA ILE A 174 -6.01 -8.06 -10.41
C ILE A 174 -7.47 -8.21 -10.83
N ASN A 175 -7.76 -8.95 -11.91
CA ASN A 175 -9.11 -9.23 -12.37
C ASN A 175 -9.70 -10.50 -11.72
N ALA A 176 -8.91 -11.26 -10.96
CA ALA A 176 -9.35 -12.46 -10.27
C ALA A 176 -10.37 -12.14 -9.17
N ARG A 177 -11.65 -12.10 -9.53
CA ARG A 177 -12.77 -11.91 -8.58
C ARG A 177 -13.12 -13.18 -7.80
N GLU A 178 -12.53 -14.33 -8.17
CA GLU A 178 -13.02 -15.66 -7.74
C GLU A 178 -12.23 -16.28 -6.58
N GLY A 179 -11.16 -15.64 -6.11
CA GLY A 179 -10.35 -16.17 -5.02
C GLY A 179 -10.52 -15.41 -3.72
N ASN A 180 -11.28 -15.93 -2.76
CA ASN A 180 -11.23 -15.48 -1.35
C ASN A 180 -9.80 -15.52 -0.75
N ALA A 181 -8.85 -16.18 -1.44
CA ALA A 181 -7.44 -16.25 -1.09
C ALA A 181 -6.62 -15.03 -1.52
N ILE A 182 -7.08 -14.25 -2.51
CA ILE A 182 -6.40 -13.02 -2.95
C ILE A 182 -7.13 -11.84 -2.35
N ASP A 183 -6.65 -11.41 -1.20
CA ASP A 183 -7.05 -10.13 -0.62
C ASP A 183 -6.61 -8.98 -1.54
N SER A 184 -7.20 -7.80 -1.36
CA SER A 184 -6.87 -6.48 -1.93
C SER A 184 -5.37 -6.19 -2.12
N ARG A 185 -4.48 -6.85 -1.37
CA ARG A 185 -3.01 -6.86 -1.54
C ARG A 185 -2.53 -7.16 -2.97
N GLY A 186 -3.23 -8.03 -3.71
CA GLY A 186 -2.86 -8.41 -5.07
C GLY A 186 -2.93 -7.27 -6.11
N SER A 187 -3.56 -6.15 -5.75
CA SER A 187 -3.73 -4.97 -6.60
C SER A 187 -3.21 -3.68 -5.98
N GLY A 188 -2.53 -3.74 -4.82
CA GLY A 188 -1.94 -2.56 -4.19
C GLY A 188 -0.54 -2.30 -4.73
N VAL A 189 -0.29 -1.10 -5.26
CA VAL A 189 1.07 -0.73 -5.72
C VAL A 189 1.96 -0.55 -4.50
N GLU A 190 2.95 -1.42 -4.36
CA GLU A 190 3.93 -1.39 -3.28
C GLU A 190 5.09 -0.46 -3.65
N ILE A 191 5.50 0.36 -2.69
CA ILE A 191 6.67 1.23 -2.75
C ILE A 191 7.57 0.88 -1.57
N GLN A 192 8.85 0.70 -1.86
CA GLN A 192 9.86 0.42 -0.86
C GLN A 192 10.81 1.60 -0.72
N THR A 193 11.22 1.89 0.51
CA THR A 193 12.30 2.83 0.81
C THR A 193 13.30 2.19 1.77
N ASP A 194 14.57 2.57 1.66
CA ASP A 194 15.63 2.26 2.64
C ASP A 194 16.06 3.49 3.45
N THR A 195 15.27 4.57 3.38
CA THR A 195 15.50 5.81 4.10
C THR A 195 14.56 5.92 5.30
N SER A 196 15.06 6.46 6.41
CA SER A 196 14.22 6.79 7.58
C SER A 196 13.28 7.94 7.26
N LEU A 197 12.04 7.86 7.72
CA LEU A 197 11.00 8.85 7.44
C LEU A 197 10.61 9.56 8.75
N PRO A 198 11.03 10.82 8.97
CA PRO A 198 10.63 11.59 10.14
C PRO A 198 9.11 11.82 10.15
N LEU A 199 8.43 11.46 11.23
CA LEU A 199 6.96 11.44 11.26
C LEU A 199 6.36 12.83 11.05
N ALA A 200 6.85 13.85 11.75
CA ALA A 200 6.36 15.22 11.64
C ALA A 200 6.50 15.80 10.22
N GLU A 201 7.54 15.38 9.49
CA GLU A 201 7.80 15.86 8.14
C GLU A 201 6.99 15.06 7.11
N ALA A 202 6.92 13.73 7.27
CA ALA A 202 6.44 12.82 6.23
C ALA A 202 4.96 12.45 6.36
N VAL A 203 4.38 12.43 7.57
CA VAL A 203 3.02 11.94 7.83
C VAL A 203 2.05 13.11 7.93
N SER A 204 0.87 13.00 7.32
CA SER A 204 -0.20 14.01 7.36
C SER A 204 -1.36 13.61 8.27
N ALA A 205 -1.64 12.30 8.36
CA ALA A 205 -2.71 11.78 9.21
C ALA A 205 -2.44 10.35 9.64
N VAL A 206 -3.07 9.93 10.74
CA VAL A 206 -3.02 8.56 11.25
C VAL A 206 -4.44 8.09 11.54
N ILE A 207 -4.83 6.97 10.94
CA ILE A 207 -6.08 6.25 11.27
C ILE A 207 -5.78 5.30 12.42
N LEU A 208 -6.49 5.42 13.54
CA LEU A 208 -6.21 4.65 14.76
C LEU A 208 -7.47 4.41 15.60
N PRO A 209 -7.47 3.43 16.52
CA PRO A 209 -8.56 3.25 17.47
C PRO A 209 -8.82 4.54 18.28
N SER A 210 -10.10 4.90 18.39
CA SER A 210 -10.58 6.07 19.15
C SER A 210 -10.05 6.14 20.57
N THR A 211 -9.88 5.00 21.25
CA THR A 211 -9.30 4.95 22.60
C THR A 211 -7.89 5.55 22.69
N PHE A 212 -7.11 5.50 21.61
CA PHE A 212 -5.78 6.12 21.54
C PHE A 212 -5.86 7.54 21.00
N ALA A 213 -6.73 7.80 20.03
CA ALA A 213 -6.96 9.13 19.46
C ALA A 213 -7.45 10.14 20.52
N ASP A 214 -8.24 9.70 21.49
CA ASP A 214 -8.76 10.52 22.58
C ASP A 214 -7.79 10.62 23.77
N GLY A 215 -6.63 9.97 23.71
CA GLY A 215 -5.62 9.90 24.77
C GLY A 215 -4.29 10.58 24.41
N SER A 216 -3.23 10.24 25.14
CA SER A 216 -1.88 10.83 24.97
C SER A 216 -1.29 10.60 23.57
N THR A 217 -1.64 9.49 22.92
CA THR A 217 -1.25 9.21 21.52
C THR A 217 -1.81 10.27 20.59
N GLY A 218 -3.10 10.60 20.72
CA GLY A 218 -3.75 11.65 19.95
C GLY A 218 -3.19 13.04 20.21
N GLU A 219 -2.90 13.38 21.47
CA GLU A 219 -2.24 14.63 21.84
C GLU A 219 -0.84 14.74 21.20
N THR A 220 -0.08 13.64 21.20
CA THR A 220 1.26 13.57 20.58
C THR A 220 1.16 13.76 19.07
N LEU A 221 0.22 13.10 18.41
CA LEU A 221 -0.01 13.27 16.97
C LEU A 221 -0.34 14.72 16.62
N GLN A 222 -1.25 15.35 17.36
CA GLN A 222 -1.61 16.75 17.15
C GLN A 222 -0.43 17.70 17.37
N ALA A 223 0.41 17.43 18.37
CA ALA A 223 1.62 18.22 18.62
C ALA A 223 2.65 18.13 17.48
N LEU A 224 2.60 17.05 16.69
CA LEU A 224 3.43 16.85 15.49
C LEU A 224 2.76 17.34 14.20
N ASP A 225 1.61 18.03 14.28
CA ASP A 225 0.79 18.44 13.13
C ASP A 225 0.30 17.25 12.28
N ILE A 226 0.06 16.10 12.93
CA ILE A 226 -0.48 14.89 12.32
C ILE A 226 -1.94 14.73 12.74
N ALA A 227 -2.86 14.66 11.78
CA ALA A 227 -4.28 14.54 12.08
C ALA A 227 -4.65 13.14 12.59
N PRO A 228 -5.16 12.97 13.82
CA PRO A 228 -5.72 11.69 14.26
C PRO A 228 -7.10 11.47 13.63
N LEU A 229 -7.28 10.32 12.98
CA LEU A 229 -8.52 9.90 12.32
C LEU A 229 -9.09 8.68 13.07
N PRO A 230 -9.93 8.90 14.10
CA PRO A 230 -10.35 7.83 15.00
C PRO A 230 -11.35 6.87 14.35
N TYR A 231 -11.27 5.60 14.73
CA TYR A 231 -12.33 4.62 14.48
C TYR A 231 -12.71 3.86 15.75
N ARG A 232 -13.95 3.41 15.84
CA ARG A 232 -14.46 2.74 17.05
C ARG A 232 -14.18 1.25 16.98
N VAL A 233 -13.57 0.72 18.04
CA VAL A 233 -13.33 -0.72 18.22
C VAL A 233 -14.34 -1.27 19.23
N THR A 234 -14.96 -2.39 18.90
CA THR A 234 -15.77 -3.19 19.83
C THR A 234 -14.92 -4.28 20.49
N ALA A 235 -15.21 -4.58 21.75
CA ALA A 235 -14.50 -5.63 22.48
C ALA A 235 -14.71 -7.02 21.85
N ARG A 236 -13.69 -7.89 21.96
CA ARG A 236 -13.70 -9.26 21.43
C ARG A 236 -13.90 -9.33 19.92
N SER A 237 -13.29 -8.39 19.19
CA SER A 237 -13.27 -8.37 17.73
C SER A 237 -11.92 -8.82 17.20
N ARG A 238 -11.89 -9.29 15.95
CA ARG A 238 -10.62 -9.54 15.23
C ARG A 238 -10.10 -8.24 14.62
N PRO A 239 -8.78 -7.99 14.61
CA PRO A 239 -8.18 -6.83 13.92
C PRO A 239 -8.60 -6.71 12.45
N SER A 240 -8.72 -7.83 11.74
CA SER A 240 -9.10 -7.90 10.33
C SER A 240 -10.53 -7.42 10.03
N GLU A 241 -11.41 -7.34 11.03
CA GLU A 241 -12.79 -6.82 10.88
C GLU A 241 -12.82 -5.31 10.59
N TYR A 242 -11.73 -4.57 10.85
CA TYR A 242 -11.70 -3.10 10.74
C TYR A 242 -11.12 -2.58 9.43
N MET A 243 -10.67 -3.46 8.53
CA MET A 243 -9.92 -3.04 7.34
C MET A 243 -10.78 -2.26 6.34
N SER A 244 -12.06 -2.64 6.18
CA SER A 244 -13.00 -1.86 5.36
C SER A 244 -13.24 -0.47 5.95
N MET A 245 -13.41 -0.38 7.27
CA MET A 245 -13.60 0.90 7.96
C MET A 245 -12.37 1.82 7.82
N ILE A 246 -11.15 1.26 7.96
CA ILE A 246 -9.90 2.00 7.73
C ILE A 246 -9.81 2.48 6.29
N THR A 247 -10.20 1.64 5.33
CA THR A 247 -10.23 2.02 3.90
C THR A 247 -11.19 3.18 3.66
N ASP A 248 -12.40 3.12 4.23
CA ASP A 248 -13.40 4.18 4.09
C ASP A 248 -12.92 5.50 4.72
N ILE A 249 -12.30 5.46 5.90
CA ILE A 249 -11.73 6.65 6.55
C ILE A 249 -10.61 7.23 5.69
N CYS A 250 -9.73 6.39 5.13
CA CYS A 250 -8.66 6.79 4.25
C CYS A 250 -9.19 7.51 3.00
N PHE A 251 -10.22 6.97 2.35
CA PHE A 251 -10.79 7.59 1.15
C PHE A 251 -11.56 8.88 1.46
N ASN A 252 -12.26 8.94 2.60
CA ASN A 252 -12.86 10.18 3.09
C ASN A 252 -11.82 11.27 3.36
N TYR A 253 -10.64 10.89 3.86
CA TYR A 253 -9.53 11.83 4.01
C TYR A 253 -9.02 12.34 2.65
N TYR A 254 -8.95 11.49 1.62
CA TYR A 254 -8.59 11.94 0.26
C TYR A 254 -9.62 12.88 -0.36
N ILE A 255 -10.91 12.67 -0.07
CA ILE A 255 -11.98 13.61 -0.45
C ILE A 255 -11.75 14.96 0.23
N HIS A 256 -11.43 14.97 1.52
CA HIS A 256 -11.15 16.20 2.27
C HIS A 256 -9.91 16.95 1.72
N MET A 257 -8.92 16.21 1.24
CA MET A 257 -7.73 16.76 0.57
C MET A 257 -7.99 17.22 -0.89
N ASN A 258 -9.21 17.08 -1.41
CA ASN A 258 -9.58 17.34 -2.80
C ASN A 258 -8.78 16.51 -3.83
N LEU A 259 -8.37 15.29 -3.46
CA LEU A 259 -7.71 14.37 -4.38
C LEU A 259 -8.72 13.54 -5.18
N ILE A 260 -9.89 13.29 -4.62
CA ILE A 260 -11.03 12.64 -5.27
C ILE A 260 -12.31 13.30 -4.78
N THR A 261 -13.43 12.99 -5.41
CA THR A 261 -14.77 13.47 -5.03
C THR A 261 -15.59 12.33 -4.40
N LYS A 262 -16.73 12.66 -3.81
CA LYS A 262 -17.67 11.64 -3.30
C LYS A 262 -18.27 10.81 -4.42
N ASP A 263 -18.45 11.38 -5.61
CA ASP A 263 -19.05 10.71 -6.76
C ASP A 263 -18.08 9.70 -7.40
N ASP A 264 -16.79 9.75 -7.03
CA ASP A 264 -15.76 8.83 -7.49
C ASP A 264 -15.79 7.45 -6.79
N LEU A 265 -16.47 7.32 -5.64
CA LEU A 265 -16.49 6.10 -4.80
C LEU A 265 -17.80 5.31 -4.97
#